data_AF-A0A2E0LJE9-F1
#
_entry.id   AF-A0A2E0LJE9-F1
#
_cell.length_a   1.000
_cell.length_b   1.000
_cell.length_c   1.000
_cell.angle_alpha   90.00
_cell.angle_beta   90.00
_cell.angle_gamma   90.00
#
_symmetry.space_group_name_H-M   'P 1'
#
loop_
_entity.id
_entity.type
_entity.pdbx_description
1 polymer ?
#
loop_
_entity_poly.entity_id
_entity_poly.type
_entity_poly.pdbx_seq_one_letter_code
_entity_poly.pdbx_strand_id
1 'polypeptide(L)'
;MRPQTLLILVLMPGLALGAQPSGTAGLTAGEALFLRANVEFTLFHELGHMVIDELELPVLGTEEDAADRIAVIAMLLRRRARPAEEIIPWLFAVAGDWYTEWELGEGRHGGAAIPYWTRHPLEIQRFHNVVCLVFGSDPQTLEGLVDTELLPFPRAMSCEREYRLARRAVQWVVATYGPGAGAGDGAGIGVRYLPPQAPQRALAA
;
A
#
# COMPACT_ATOMS: atom_id res chain seq x y z
N MET A 1 34.93 -18.53 -46.90
CA MET A 1 36.19 -19.31 -47.02
C MET A 1 37.01 -19.11 -45.74
N ARG A 2 37.42 -20.22 -45.12
CA ARG A 2 38.21 -20.42 -43.88
C ARG A 2 39.69 -19.95 -44.05
N PRO A 3 40.56 -19.76 -43.01
CA PRO A 3 40.83 -20.67 -41.86
C PRO A 3 41.02 -19.98 -40.47
N GLN A 4 40.65 -20.59 -39.32
CA GLN A 4 41.35 -21.61 -38.48
C GLN A 4 42.76 -21.16 -38.02
N THR A 5 43.13 -21.11 -36.73
CA THR A 5 43.49 -22.23 -35.81
C THR A 5 43.83 -21.60 -34.42
N LEU A 6 43.12 -21.85 -33.31
CA LEU A 6 43.26 -22.93 -32.30
C LEU A 6 44.66 -23.06 -31.64
N LEU A 7 44.79 -22.78 -30.32
CA LEU A 7 45.39 -23.69 -29.30
C LEU A 7 45.42 -23.08 -27.87
N ILE A 8 44.59 -23.60 -26.95
CA ILE A 8 44.91 -24.38 -25.72
C ILE A 8 45.40 -23.54 -24.51
N LEU A 9 44.56 -23.35 -23.50
CA LEU A 9 44.35 -24.20 -22.31
C LEU A 9 45.49 -24.09 -21.28
N VAL A 10 45.28 -23.30 -20.23
CA VAL A 10 45.99 -23.45 -18.95
C VAL A 10 44.95 -23.65 -17.85
N LEU A 11 44.88 -24.92 -17.46
CA LEU A 11 44.50 -25.51 -16.17
C LEU A 11 43.77 -24.65 -15.13
N MET A 12 42.52 -25.05 -14.87
CA MET A 12 41.95 -25.08 -13.51
C MET A 12 42.69 -26.13 -12.68
N PRO A 13 43.05 -25.83 -11.42
CA PRO A 13 42.28 -26.44 -10.34
C PRO A 13 42.01 -25.46 -9.20
N GLY A 14 40.74 -25.33 -8.80
CA GLY A 14 40.35 -24.46 -7.70
C GLY A 14 38.85 -24.41 -7.49
N LEU A 15 38.17 -25.54 -7.59
CA LEU A 15 36.87 -25.74 -6.92
C LEU A 15 37.14 -25.72 -5.40
N ALA A 16 37.23 -24.52 -4.85
CA ALA A 16 36.78 -24.26 -3.49
C ALA A 16 35.55 -23.39 -3.64
N LEU A 17 34.40 -24.06 -3.50
CA LEU A 17 33.11 -23.49 -3.25
C LEU A 17 33.23 -22.53 -2.05
N GLY A 18 33.55 -21.28 -2.34
CA GLY A 18 33.23 -20.14 -1.50
C GLY A 18 31.87 -19.57 -1.89
N ALA A 19 30.91 -20.44 -2.23
CA ALA A 19 29.51 -20.11 -2.06
C ALA A 19 29.35 -19.91 -0.55
N GLN A 20 29.55 -18.68 -0.09
CA GLN A 20 29.12 -18.32 1.25
C GLN A 20 27.65 -18.76 1.33
N PRO A 21 27.26 -19.57 2.32
CA PRO A 21 25.87 -19.88 2.53
C PRO A 21 25.14 -18.55 2.59
N SER A 22 24.09 -18.42 1.80
CA SER A 22 23.19 -17.28 1.76
C SER A 22 22.87 -16.88 3.19
N GLY A 23 23.62 -15.92 3.73
CA GLY A 23 23.22 -15.20 4.92
C GLY A 23 21.91 -14.56 4.52
N THR A 24 20.83 -14.87 5.23
CA THR A 24 19.52 -14.26 5.04
C THR A 24 19.70 -12.77 4.79
N ALA A 25 19.61 -12.33 3.53
CA ALA A 25 19.67 -10.92 3.21
C ALA A 25 18.39 -10.34 3.82
N GLY A 26 18.52 -9.74 5.01
CA GLY A 26 17.41 -9.05 5.65
C GLY A 26 16.90 -7.98 4.71
N LEU A 27 15.60 -7.69 4.80
CA LEU A 27 14.98 -6.59 4.05
C LEU A 27 15.73 -5.28 4.32
N THR A 28 15.95 -4.48 3.29
CA THR A 28 16.35 -3.08 3.43
C THR A 28 15.27 -2.30 4.21
N ALA A 29 15.63 -1.13 4.74
CA ALA A 29 14.65 -0.26 5.42
C ALA A 29 13.48 0.12 4.51
N GLY A 30 13.74 0.35 3.22
CA GLY A 30 12.72 0.65 2.22
C GLY A 30 11.79 -0.53 1.95
N GLU A 31 12.33 -1.73 1.73
CA GLU A 31 11.52 -2.95 1.51
C GLU A 31 10.68 -3.28 2.76
N ALA A 32 11.26 -3.13 3.95
CA ALA A 32 10.54 -3.35 5.19
C ALA A 32 9.43 -2.31 5.42
N LEU A 33 9.62 -1.06 4.97
CA LEU A 33 8.57 -0.03 5.01
C LEU A 33 7.47 -0.35 4.00
N PHE A 34 7.83 -0.68 2.75
CA PHE A 34 6.90 -1.08 1.70
C PHE A 34 6.01 -2.25 2.14
N LEU A 35 6.61 -3.33 2.62
CA LEU A 35 5.87 -4.51 3.06
C LEU A 35 4.93 -4.19 4.22
N ARG A 36 5.40 -3.46 5.23
CA ARG A 36 4.54 -3.09 6.38
C ARG A 36 3.41 -2.17 5.97
N ALA A 37 3.69 -1.16 5.14
CA ALA A 37 2.70 -0.19 4.70
C ALA A 37 1.59 -0.84 3.86
N ASN A 38 1.96 -1.71 2.91
CA ASN A 38 0.98 -2.43 2.08
C ASN A 38 0.19 -3.46 2.89
N VAL A 39 0.84 -4.25 3.74
CA VAL A 39 0.12 -5.21 4.60
C VAL A 39 -0.85 -4.48 5.53
N GLU A 40 -0.44 -3.34 6.09
CA GLU A 40 -1.32 -2.52 6.93
C GLU A 40 -2.49 -1.95 6.12
N PHE A 41 -2.23 -1.40 4.93
CA PHE A 41 -3.27 -0.87 4.06
C PHE A 41 -4.27 -1.95 3.64
N THR A 42 -3.81 -3.08 3.09
CA THR A 42 -4.67 -4.21 2.69
C THR A 42 -5.48 -4.72 3.87
N LEU A 43 -4.85 -4.91 5.04
CA LEU A 43 -5.59 -5.35 6.24
C LEU A 43 -6.71 -4.39 6.60
N PHE A 44 -6.45 -3.08 6.61
CA PHE A 44 -7.48 -2.10 6.93
C PHE A 44 -8.52 -1.93 5.83
N HIS A 45 -8.17 -2.18 4.57
CA HIS A 45 -9.11 -2.21 3.45
C HIS A 45 -10.10 -3.37 3.60
N GLU A 46 -9.60 -4.59 3.84
CA GLU A 46 -10.45 -5.75 4.11
C GLU A 46 -11.27 -5.58 5.40
N LEU A 47 -10.70 -4.94 6.43
CA LEU A 47 -11.46 -4.56 7.61
C LEU A 47 -12.55 -3.54 7.29
N GLY A 48 -12.31 -2.65 6.32
CA GLY A 48 -13.30 -1.73 5.78
C GLY A 48 -14.50 -2.47 5.21
N HIS A 49 -14.27 -3.48 4.36
CA HIS A 49 -15.33 -4.36 3.86
C HIS A 49 -16.08 -5.05 5.00
N MET A 50 -15.37 -5.64 5.95
CA MET A 50 -15.98 -6.28 7.11
C MET A 50 -16.87 -5.32 7.91
N VAL A 51 -16.39 -4.09 8.16
CA VAL A 51 -17.16 -3.07 8.89
C VAL A 51 -18.41 -2.65 8.12
N ILE A 52 -18.32 -2.54 6.79
CA ILE A 52 -19.46 -2.19 5.94
C ILE A 52 -20.51 -3.31 5.98
N ASP A 53 -20.10 -4.56 5.81
CA ASP A 53 -20.99 -5.73 5.76
C ASP A 53 -21.63 -6.02 7.13
N GLU A 54 -20.84 -6.15 8.19
CA GLU A 54 -21.34 -6.53 9.53
C GLU A 54 -22.25 -5.48 10.17
N LEU A 55 -22.07 -4.19 9.83
CA LEU A 55 -22.89 -3.09 10.37
C LEU A 55 -23.96 -2.62 9.37
N GLU A 56 -24.06 -3.26 8.21
CA GLU A 56 -24.97 -2.91 7.10
C GLU A 56 -24.89 -1.41 6.75
N LEU A 57 -23.66 -0.88 6.64
CA LEU A 57 -23.46 0.56 6.42
C LEU A 57 -23.95 0.98 5.03
N PRO A 58 -24.72 2.06 4.90
CA PRO A 58 -25.12 2.57 3.60
C PRO A 58 -23.93 3.13 2.84
N VAL A 59 -23.72 2.67 1.60
CA VAL A 59 -22.66 3.12 0.69
C VAL A 59 -23.28 3.89 -0.49
N LEU A 60 -22.93 5.17 -0.64
CA LEU A 60 -23.44 6.04 -1.72
C LEU A 60 -22.50 6.15 -2.94
N GLY A 61 -21.48 5.29 -3.02
CA GLY A 61 -20.48 5.20 -4.08
C GLY A 61 -20.04 3.75 -4.34
N THR A 62 -18.79 3.50 -4.75
CA THR A 62 -18.27 2.13 -4.75
C THR A 62 -17.84 1.72 -3.34
N GLU A 63 -18.05 0.45 -3.00
CA GLU A 63 -17.63 -0.09 -1.70
C GLU A 63 -16.10 -0.06 -1.54
N GLU A 64 -15.37 -0.34 -2.63
CA GLU A 64 -13.91 -0.26 -2.70
C GLU A 64 -13.37 1.12 -2.31
N ASP A 65 -14.01 2.19 -2.80
CA ASP A 65 -13.69 3.57 -2.44
C ASP A 65 -13.94 3.86 -0.96
N ALA A 66 -15.01 3.27 -0.40
CA ALA A 66 -15.33 3.41 1.01
C ALA A 66 -14.31 2.65 1.89
N ALA A 67 -13.94 1.43 1.49
CA ALA A 67 -12.91 0.62 2.13
C ALA A 67 -11.53 1.32 2.11
N ASP A 68 -11.10 1.84 0.97
CA ASP A 68 -9.86 2.63 0.84
C ASP A 68 -9.87 3.86 1.78
N ARG A 69 -11.00 4.59 1.84
CA ARG A 69 -11.15 5.76 2.74
C ARG A 69 -11.10 5.36 4.21
N ILE A 70 -11.77 4.28 4.60
CA ILE A 70 -11.70 3.74 5.96
C ILE A 70 -10.24 3.41 6.31
N ALA A 71 -9.54 2.71 5.41
CA ALA A 71 -8.17 2.29 5.62
C ALA A 71 -7.21 3.47 5.81
N VAL A 72 -7.23 4.44 4.89
CA VAL A 72 -6.35 5.61 4.95
C VAL A 72 -6.64 6.44 6.19
N ILE A 73 -7.91 6.65 6.55
CA ILE A 73 -8.25 7.40 7.78
C ILE A 73 -7.75 6.66 9.03
N ALA A 74 -7.93 5.35 9.12
CA ALA A 74 -7.44 4.56 10.25
C ALA A 74 -5.91 4.66 10.38
N MET A 75 -5.18 4.54 9.27
CA MET A 75 -3.72 4.66 9.25
C MET A 75 -3.24 6.08 9.60
N LEU A 76 -3.91 7.12 9.10
CA LEU A 76 -3.61 8.52 9.42
C LEU A 76 -3.82 8.83 10.90
N LEU A 77 -4.90 8.31 11.52
CA LEU A 77 -5.16 8.48 12.94
C LEU A 77 -4.03 7.88 13.81
N ARG A 78 -3.39 6.80 13.36
CA ARG A 78 -2.24 6.18 14.03
C ARG A 78 -0.92 6.94 13.80
N ARG A 79 -0.87 7.84 12.82
CA ARG A 79 0.32 8.59 12.39
C ARG A 79 0.14 10.09 12.55
N ARG A 80 -0.69 10.52 13.50
CA ARG A 80 -0.96 11.93 13.73
C ARG A 80 0.31 12.69 14.14
N ALA A 81 0.49 13.88 13.57
CA ALA A 81 1.58 14.81 13.90
C ALA A 81 3.00 14.22 13.68
N ARG A 82 3.18 13.40 12.63
CA ARG A 82 4.50 12.97 12.16
C ARG A 82 5.03 13.97 11.14
N PRO A 83 6.36 14.18 11.07
CA PRO A 83 6.95 15.15 10.16
C PRO A 83 6.90 14.64 8.70
N ALA A 84 7.07 15.55 7.74
CA ALA A 84 6.94 15.24 6.31
C ALA A 84 7.92 14.16 5.84
N GLU A 85 9.13 14.14 6.41
CA GLU A 85 10.19 13.18 6.12
C GLU A 85 9.81 11.74 6.47
N GLU A 86 8.80 11.55 7.32
CA GLU A 86 8.24 10.23 7.63
C GLU A 86 6.97 9.93 6.83
N ILE A 87 6.10 10.93 6.64
CA ILE A 87 4.81 10.75 5.97
C ILE A 87 4.99 10.53 4.47
N ILE A 88 5.88 11.26 3.81
CA ILE A 88 6.07 11.18 2.36
C ILE A 88 6.58 9.78 1.95
N PRO A 89 7.65 9.21 2.55
CA PRO A 89 8.07 7.85 2.24
C PRO A 89 6.98 6.80 2.52
N TRP A 90 6.20 6.98 3.60
CA TRP A 90 5.07 6.10 3.90
C TRP A 90 3.95 6.21 2.85
N LEU A 91 3.62 7.41 2.37
CA LEU A 91 2.64 7.61 1.30
C LEU A 91 3.05 6.87 0.02
N PHE A 92 4.31 7.00 -0.39
CA PHE A 92 4.83 6.24 -1.53
C PHE A 92 4.83 4.74 -1.29
N ALA A 93 5.12 4.29 -0.06
CA ALA A 93 5.03 2.89 0.29
C ALA A 93 3.60 2.35 0.20
N VAL A 94 2.58 3.13 0.56
CA VAL A 94 1.17 2.72 0.50
C VAL A 94 0.59 2.74 -0.93
N ALA A 95 0.84 3.81 -1.69
CA ALA A 95 0.11 4.07 -2.93
C ALA A 95 1.00 4.13 -4.19
N GLY A 96 2.33 4.18 -4.03
CA GLY A 96 3.25 4.39 -5.15
C GLY A 96 3.25 3.26 -6.18
N ASP A 97 2.88 2.04 -5.76
CA ASP A 97 2.76 0.91 -6.69
C ASP A 97 1.63 1.12 -7.69
N TRP A 98 0.50 1.71 -7.30
CA TRP A 98 -0.59 2.04 -8.21
C TRP A 98 -0.22 3.06 -9.27
N TYR A 99 0.56 4.08 -8.89
CA TYR A 99 1.11 5.04 -9.85
C TYR A 99 2.07 4.33 -10.82
N THR A 100 2.96 3.50 -10.27
CA THR A 100 3.96 2.75 -11.05
C THR A 100 3.29 1.76 -11.99
N GLU A 101 2.26 1.05 -11.54
CA GLU A 101 1.49 0.12 -12.35
C GLU A 101 0.77 0.84 -13.48
N TRP A 102 0.18 2.01 -13.21
CA TRP A 102 -0.48 2.81 -14.24
C TRP A 102 0.51 3.28 -15.31
N GLU A 103 1.60 3.93 -14.91
CA GLU A 103 2.61 4.48 -15.83
C GLU A 103 3.35 3.39 -16.61
N LEU A 104 3.64 2.24 -15.99
CA LEU A 104 4.25 1.10 -16.67
C LEU A 104 3.23 0.23 -17.41
N GLY A 105 1.93 0.41 -17.12
CA GLY A 105 0.82 -0.45 -17.53
C GLY A 105 0.61 -0.50 -19.05
N GLU A 106 0.85 0.61 -19.76
CA GLU A 106 0.82 0.60 -21.23
C GLU A 106 1.82 -0.40 -21.83
N GLY A 107 2.94 -0.69 -21.13
CA GLY A 107 3.92 -1.72 -21.49
C GLY A 107 3.74 -3.07 -20.76
N ARG A 108 3.22 -3.08 -19.53
CA ARG A 108 3.05 -4.27 -18.67
C ARG A 108 1.77 -5.06 -18.94
N HIS A 109 0.70 -4.40 -19.37
CA HIS A 109 -0.52 -5.08 -19.79
C HIS A 109 -0.39 -5.67 -21.20
N GLY A 110 0.78 -5.58 -21.85
CA GLY A 110 1.00 -6.16 -23.18
C GLY A 110 0.07 -5.58 -24.25
N GLY A 111 -0.39 -4.34 -24.08
CA GLY A 111 -1.41 -3.72 -24.93
C GLY A 111 -2.84 -4.18 -24.64
N ALA A 112 -3.08 -4.92 -23.54
CA ALA A 112 -4.44 -5.24 -23.10
C ALA A 112 -5.18 -3.97 -22.68
N ALA A 113 -6.46 -3.90 -23.05
CA ALA A 113 -7.32 -2.78 -22.72
C ALA A 113 -7.54 -2.66 -21.21
N ILE A 114 -7.53 -1.43 -20.70
CA ILE A 114 -7.84 -1.12 -19.30
C ILE A 114 -9.32 -1.49 -19.04
N PRO A 115 -9.61 -2.37 -18.07
CA PRO A 115 -10.98 -2.82 -17.80
C PRO A 115 -11.73 -1.80 -16.93
N TYR A 116 -12.27 -0.74 -17.53
CA TYR A 116 -13.00 0.33 -16.81
C TYR A 116 -14.26 -0.11 -16.05
N TRP A 117 -14.67 -1.37 -16.18
CA TRP A 117 -15.86 -1.96 -15.54
C TRP A 117 -15.53 -2.78 -14.29
N THR A 118 -14.28 -2.83 -13.83
CA THR A 118 -13.94 -3.49 -12.57
C THR A 118 -14.53 -2.74 -11.37
N ARG A 119 -14.61 -3.44 -10.22
CA ARG A 119 -15.15 -2.86 -8.99
C ARG A 119 -14.21 -1.83 -8.36
N HIS A 120 -12.90 -2.00 -8.53
CA HIS A 120 -11.92 -1.02 -8.08
C HIS A 120 -11.87 0.17 -9.05
N PRO A 121 -11.61 1.39 -8.53
CA PRO A 121 -11.24 2.52 -9.39
C PRO A 121 -9.96 2.22 -10.17
N LEU A 122 -9.68 3.05 -11.16
CA LEU A 122 -8.38 3.00 -11.84
C LEU A 122 -7.26 3.22 -10.83
N GLU A 123 -6.15 2.49 -10.97
CA GLU A 123 -5.02 2.58 -10.03
C GLU A 123 -4.50 4.03 -9.86
N ILE A 124 -4.45 4.80 -10.95
CA ILE A 124 -4.10 6.23 -10.89
C ILE A 124 -5.12 7.07 -10.11
N GLN A 125 -6.40 6.74 -10.17
CA GLN A 125 -7.43 7.42 -9.38
C GLN A 125 -7.28 7.08 -7.90
N ARG A 126 -6.99 5.81 -7.56
CA ARG A 126 -6.71 5.38 -6.18
C ARG A 126 -5.50 6.11 -5.62
N PHE A 127 -4.40 6.18 -6.40
CA PHE A 127 -3.21 6.93 -6.04
C PHE A 127 -3.53 8.40 -5.69
N HIS A 128 -4.15 9.15 -6.60
CA HIS A 128 -4.45 10.56 -6.35
C HIS A 128 -5.48 10.77 -5.23
N ASN A 129 -6.39 9.82 -5.00
CA ASN A 129 -7.31 9.87 -3.86
C ASN A 129 -6.58 9.70 -2.53
N VAL A 130 -5.66 8.74 -2.42
CA VAL A 130 -4.85 8.55 -1.21
C VAL A 130 -3.92 9.73 -0.96
N VAL A 131 -3.18 10.20 -1.98
CA VAL A 131 -2.33 11.39 -1.87
C VAL A 131 -3.14 12.58 -1.38
N CYS A 132 -4.35 12.77 -1.90
CA CYS A 132 -5.22 13.85 -1.50
C CYS A 132 -5.69 13.75 -0.04
N LEU A 133 -6.09 12.55 0.43
CA LEU A 133 -6.48 12.36 1.83
C LEU A 133 -5.30 12.57 2.78
N VAL A 134 -4.09 12.12 2.40
CA VAL A 134 -2.87 12.32 3.19
C VAL A 134 -2.51 13.80 3.25
N PHE A 135 -2.44 14.50 2.12
CA PHE A 135 -2.19 15.95 2.08
C PHE A 135 -3.25 16.72 2.87
N GLY A 136 -4.53 16.42 2.66
CA GLY A 136 -5.65 17.07 3.35
C GLY A 136 -5.66 16.87 4.87
N SER A 137 -4.90 15.90 5.38
CA SER A 137 -4.78 15.65 6.81
C SER A 137 -3.88 16.65 7.53
N ASP A 138 -2.86 17.17 6.83
CA ASP A 138 -1.94 18.19 7.32
C ASP A 138 -1.30 18.99 6.16
N PRO A 139 -2.05 19.91 5.53
CA PRO A 139 -1.55 20.69 4.40
C PRO A 139 -0.35 21.58 4.73
N GLN A 140 -0.17 21.96 6.00
CA GLN A 140 0.93 22.82 6.44
C GLN A 140 2.24 22.04 6.44
N THR A 141 2.26 20.86 7.06
CA THR A 141 3.45 19.99 7.07
C THR A 141 3.77 19.45 5.67
N LEU A 142 2.77 19.26 4.82
CA LEU A 142 2.90 18.60 3.51
C LEU A 142 2.84 19.57 2.32
N GLU A 143 3.10 20.86 2.53
CA GLU A 143 2.99 21.89 1.47
C GLU A 143 3.85 21.56 0.23
N GLY A 144 5.00 20.91 0.42
CA GLY A 144 5.91 20.50 -0.66
C GLY A 144 5.36 19.41 -1.60
N LEU A 145 4.19 18.83 -1.31
CA LEU A 145 3.50 17.93 -2.25
C LEU A 145 2.73 18.70 -3.33
N VAL A 146 2.32 19.95 -3.07
CA VAL A 146 1.49 20.72 -4.00
C VAL A 146 2.29 21.17 -5.22
N ASP A 147 1.61 21.26 -6.36
CA ASP A 147 2.21 21.66 -7.64
C ASP A 147 3.29 20.69 -8.14
N THR A 148 3.11 19.42 -7.78
CA THR A 148 3.88 18.30 -8.30
C THR A 148 3.01 17.43 -9.19
N GLU A 149 3.63 16.52 -9.94
CA GLU A 149 2.92 15.49 -10.71
C GLU A 149 2.03 14.60 -9.81
N LEU A 150 2.44 14.41 -8.56
CA LEU A 150 1.75 13.56 -7.59
C LEU A 150 0.49 14.24 -7.03
N LEU A 151 0.55 15.56 -6.85
CA LEU A 151 -0.57 16.37 -6.40
C LEU A 151 -0.60 17.71 -7.15
N PRO A 152 -1.23 17.73 -8.35
CA PRO A 152 -1.43 18.95 -9.10
C PRO A 152 -2.21 19.98 -8.27
N PHE A 153 -1.86 21.26 -8.40
CA PHE A 153 -2.52 22.34 -7.64
C PHE A 153 -4.06 22.29 -7.69
N PRO A 154 -4.72 22.06 -8.86
CA PRO A 154 -6.17 21.94 -8.90
C PRO A 154 -6.75 20.80 -8.05
N ARG A 155 -6.03 19.68 -7.93
CA ARG A 155 -6.44 18.53 -7.09
C ARG A 155 -6.31 18.88 -5.61
N ALA A 156 -5.24 19.58 -5.22
CA ALA A 156 -4.95 19.96 -3.83
C ALA A 156 -6.06 20.84 -3.21
N MET A 157 -6.72 21.69 -4.02
CA MET A 157 -7.72 22.65 -3.55
C MET A 157 -8.90 22.04 -2.79
N SER A 158 -9.26 20.78 -3.07
CA SER A 158 -10.38 20.11 -2.41
C SER A 158 -9.95 19.15 -1.30
N CYS A 159 -8.66 18.88 -1.15
CA CYS A 159 -8.17 17.78 -0.33
C CYS A 159 -8.45 17.91 1.16
N GLU A 160 -8.31 19.11 1.72
CA GLU A 160 -8.66 19.33 3.12
C GLU A 160 -10.15 19.05 3.39
N ARG A 161 -11.03 19.43 2.45
CA ARG A 161 -12.47 19.14 2.55
C ARG A 161 -12.76 17.65 2.42
N GLU A 162 -12.13 16.97 1.47
CA GLU A 162 -12.29 15.53 1.27
C GLU A 162 -11.80 14.71 2.47
N TYR A 163 -10.64 15.04 3.03
CA TYR A 163 -10.15 14.45 4.27
C TYR A 163 -11.13 14.66 5.42
N ARG A 164 -11.64 15.90 5.61
CA ARG A 164 -12.63 16.20 6.66
C ARG A 164 -13.93 15.40 6.48
N LEU A 165 -14.38 15.17 5.25
CA LEU A 165 -15.56 14.35 4.96
C LEU A 165 -15.31 12.88 5.29
N ALA A 166 -14.22 12.30 4.80
CA ALA A 166 -13.84 10.92 5.07
C ALA A 166 -13.64 10.67 6.57
N ARG A 167 -12.91 11.55 7.25
CA ARG A 167 -12.70 11.47 8.70
C ARG A 167 -14.01 11.55 9.47
N ARG A 168 -14.92 12.45 9.08
CA ARG A 168 -16.23 12.58 9.73
C ARG A 168 -17.07 11.33 9.55
N ALA A 169 -17.07 10.72 8.37
CA ALA A 169 -17.79 9.47 8.11
C ALA A 169 -17.27 8.33 9.02
N VAL A 170 -15.95 8.12 9.06
CA VAL A 170 -15.34 7.12 9.94
C VAL A 170 -15.61 7.42 11.42
N GLN A 171 -15.53 8.68 11.83
CA GLN A 171 -15.85 9.08 13.21
C GLN A 171 -17.32 8.83 13.56
N TRP A 172 -18.23 9.01 12.61
CA TRP A 172 -19.64 8.70 12.82
C TRP A 172 -19.86 7.20 13.02
N VAL A 173 -19.19 6.34 12.25
CA VAL A 173 -19.24 4.87 12.44
C VAL A 173 -18.76 4.51 13.85
N VAL A 174 -17.58 5.00 14.25
CA VAL A 174 -17.02 4.73 15.59
C VAL A 174 -17.92 5.28 16.71
N ALA A 175 -18.49 6.47 16.55
CA ALA A 175 -19.38 7.03 17.57
C ALA A 175 -20.72 6.30 17.68
N THR A 176 -21.19 5.70 16.58
CA THR A 176 -22.50 5.02 16.50
C THR A 176 -22.41 3.56 16.96
N TYR A 177 -21.35 2.85 16.55
CA TYR A 177 -21.20 1.41 16.74
C TYR A 177 -20.01 1.02 17.62
N GLY A 178 -19.16 1.98 17.99
CA GLY A 178 -18.03 1.73 18.87
C GLY A 178 -18.43 1.45 20.32
N PRO A 179 -17.46 1.10 21.18
CA PRO A 179 -17.74 0.77 22.57
C PRO A 179 -18.45 1.93 23.29
N GLY A 180 -19.54 1.62 24.00
CA GLY A 180 -20.25 2.60 24.81
C GLY A 180 -19.36 3.18 25.91
N ALA A 181 -19.67 4.40 26.38
CA ALA A 181 -18.96 5.01 27.49
C ALA A 181 -18.99 4.09 28.73
N GLY A 182 -17.83 3.61 29.18
CA GLY A 182 -17.71 2.68 30.31
C GLY A 182 -17.62 1.19 29.94
N ALA A 183 -17.61 0.83 28.65
CA ALA A 183 -17.10 -0.47 28.24
C ALA A 183 -15.61 -0.53 28.66
N GLY A 184 -15.23 -1.57 29.42
CA GLY A 184 -13.81 -1.82 29.74
C GLY A 184 -12.96 -2.01 28.50
N ASP A 185 -11.69 -2.40 28.64
CA ASP A 185 -10.66 -2.48 27.58
C ASP A 185 -10.97 -3.44 26.39
N GLY A 186 -12.22 -3.92 26.25
CA GLY A 186 -12.64 -4.92 25.29
C GLY A 186 -12.15 -6.31 25.68
N ALA A 187 -12.59 -7.34 24.94
CA ALA A 187 -11.92 -8.63 24.98
C ALA A 187 -10.58 -8.49 24.27
N GLY A 188 -9.47 -8.74 24.97
CA GLY A 188 -8.14 -8.66 24.36
C GLY A 188 -8.01 -9.62 23.18
N ILE A 189 -7.63 -9.11 22.01
CA ILE A 189 -7.29 -9.96 20.86
C ILE A 189 -5.87 -10.48 21.06
N GLY A 190 -5.75 -11.77 21.38
CA GLY A 190 -4.47 -12.45 21.46
C GLY A 190 -3.93 -12.79 20.08
N VAL A 191 -2.96 -12.03 19.57
CA VAL A 191 -2.27 -12.35 18.32
C VAL A 191 -1.11 -13.31 18.62
N ARG A 192 -1.22 -14.56 18.14
CA ARG A 192 -0.14 -15.55 18.22
C ARG A 192 0.53 -15.70 16.86
N TYR A 193 1.75 -15.19 16.73
CA TYR A 193 2.59 -15.45 15.57
C TYR A 193 3.09 -16.89 15.62
N LEU A 194 2.64 -17.70 14.66
CA LEU A 194 3.19 -19.03 14.45
C LEU A 194 4.40 -18.94 13.53
N PRO A 195 5.36 -19.89 13.62
CA PRO A 195 6.43 -19.99 12.64
C PRO A 195 5.83 -20.07 11.23
N PRO A 196 6.39 -19.36 10.24
CA PRO A 196 5.94 -19.49 8.86
C PRO A 196 6.04 -20.96 8.45
N GLN A 197 4.95 -21.50 7.92
CA GLN A 197 5.00 -22.85 7.36
C GLN A 197 5.93 -22.81 6.14
N ALA A 198 6.72 -23.88 5.95
CA ALA A 198 7.51 -24.01 4.74
C ALA A 198 6.57 -23.83 3.53
N PRO A 199 6.96 -23.05 2.51
CA PRO A 199 6.12 -22.85 1.34
C PRO A 199 5.75 -24.23 0.80
N GLN A 200 4.46 -24.56 0.87
CA GLN A 200 3.96 -25.75 0.22
C GLN A 200 4.16 -25.46 -1.26
N ARG A 201 5.14 -26.13 -1.89
CA ARG A 201 5.28 -26.11 -3.33
C ARG A 201 3.89 -26.40 -3.89
N ALA A 202 3.26 -25.41 -4.52
CA ALA A 202 2.09 -25.65 -5.33
C ALA A 202 2.49 -26.80 -6.26
N LEU A 203 1.80 -27.93 -6.12
CA LEU A 203 2.02 -29.10 -6.94
C LEU A 203 1.93 -28.63 -8.39
N ALA A 204 3.01 -28.83 -9.13
CA ALA A 204 2.98 -28.78 -10.58
C ALA A 204 1.88 -29.75 -11.02
N ALA A 205 0.80 -29.20 -11.59
CA ALA A 205 -0.22 -29.92 -12.33
C ALA A 205 -0.40 -29.17 -13.65
#